data_AF-A0A7S4DUD9-F1
#
_entry.id   AF-A0A7S4DUD9-F1
#
_cell.length_a   1.000
_cell.length_b   1.000
_cell.length_c   1.000
_cell.angle_alpha   90.00
_cell.angle_beta   90.00
_cell.angle_gamma   90.00
#
_symmetry.space_group_name_H-M   'P 1'
#
loop_
_entity.id
_entity.type
_entity.pdbx_description
1 polymer ?
#
loop_
_entity_poly.entity_id
_entity_poly.type
_entity_poly.pdbx_seq_one_letter_code
_entity_poly.pdbx_strand_id
1 'polypeptide(L)'
;VLCQMSTLPPLEKLELLRKNLNLTFQKISFSPFRMLLYPLINIPTFLTFVFGTRRLMLSSPEFTTAGYFWFVNLQAPDEYMVLPAVSIATTILSLELGLRGRRALHPDEQPTFTLVDRLIHTFQAM
;
A
#
# COMPACT_ATOMS: atom_id res chain seq x y z
N VAL A 1 2.19 4.49 32.07
CA VAL A 1 2.20 3.06 31.67
C VAL A 1 3.54 2.64 31.07
N LEU A 2 4.08 3.36 30.08
CA LEU A 2 5.38 3.06 29.46
C LEU A 2 6.56 3.01 30.44
N CYS A 3 6.58 3.88 31.46
CA CYS A 3 7.67 3.92 32.46
C CYS A 3 7.75 2.65 33.34
N GLN A 4 6.61 2.01 33.63
CA GLN A 4 6.54 0.74 34.37
C GLN A 4 6.91 -0.47 33.50
N MET A 5 6.72 -0.36 32.18
CA MET A 5 6.94 -1.45 31.23
C MET A 5 8.43 -1.72 30.99
N SER A 6 9.31 -0.74 31.24
CA SER A 6 10.76 -0.88 31.03
C SER A 6 11.46 -1.72 32.12
N THR A 7 10.95 -1.69 33.36
CA THR A 7 11.64 -2.21 34.55
C THR A 7 11.25 -3.63 34.96
N LEU A 8 10.18 -4.20 34.39
CA LEU A 8 9.67 -5.53 34.73
C LEU A 8 10.51 -6.68 34.13
N PRO A 9 10.45 -7.90 34.68
CA PRO A 9 10.96 -9.09 34.00
C PRO A 9 10.18 -9.35 32.70
N PRO A 10 10.81 -9.95 31.66
CA PRO A 10 10.22 -10.08 30.33
C PRO A 10 8.89 -10.86 30.28
N LEU A 11 8.66 -11.75 31.25
CA LEU A 11 7.45 -12.58 31.32
C LEU A 11 6.22 -11.76 31.72
N GLU A 12 6.36 -10.90 32.72
CA GLU A 12 5.27 -10.05 33.22
C GLU A 12 4.91 -8.94 32.22
N LYS A 13 5.90 -8.48 31.43
CA LYS A 13 5.65 -7.55 30.32
C LYS A 13 4.72 -8.15 29.26
N LEU A 14 4.90 -9.43 28.90
CA LEU A 14 4.06 -10.12 27.92
C LEU A 14 2.63 -10.28 28.42
N GLU A 15 2.44 -10.60 29.70
CA GLU A 15 1.11 -10.70 30.30
C GLU A 15 0.39 -9.36 30.31
N LEU A 16 1.09 -8.28 30.67
CA LEU A 16 0.55 -6.93 30.62
C LEU A 16 0.20 -6.52 29.18
N LEU A 17 1.06 -6.81 28.21
CA LEU A 17 0.84 -6.51 26.79
C LEU A 17 -0.39 -7.26 26.27
N ARG A 18 -0.51 -8.55 26.57
CA ARG A 18 -1.67 -9.38 26.25
C ARG A 18 -2.97 -8.83 26.86
N LYS A 19 -2.92 -8.41 28.13
CA LYS A 19 -4.07 -7.82 28.82
C LYS A 19 -4.53 -6.52 28.16
N ASN A 20 -3.61 -5.62 27.85
CA ASN A 20 -3.90 -4.35 27.17
C ASN A 20 -4.44 -4.57 25.74
N LEU A 21 -3.91 -5.56 25.00
CA LEU A 21 -4.42 -5.94 23.69
C LEU A 21 -5.87 -6.39 23.77
N ASN A 22 -6.20 -7.30 24.70
CA ASN A 22 -7.58 -7.78 24.85
C ASN A 22 -8.56 -6.66 25.19
N LEU A 23 -8.19 -5.74 26.07
CA LEU A 23 -9.02 -4.57 26.40
C LEU A 23 -9.22 -3.66 25.19
N THR A 24 -8.19 -3.52 24.35
CA THR A 24 -8.27 -2.72 23.11
C THR A 24 -9.15 -3.41 22.07
N PHE A 25 -9.02 -4.72 21.89
CA PHE A 25 -9.87 -5.52 20.99
C PHE A 25 -11.33 -5.62 21.45
N GLN A 26 -11.63 -5.50 22.73
CA GLN A 26 -13.03 -5.42 23.19
C GLN A 26 -13.65 -4.04 22.91
N LYS A 27 -12.86 -2.97 23.00
CA LYS A 27 -13.31 -1.60 22.71
C LYS A 27 -13.49 -1.35 21.22
N ILE A 28 -12.57 -1.86 20.41
CA ILE A 28 -12.59 -1.75 18.96
C ILE A 28 -13.15 -3.07 18.44
N SER A 29 -14.38 -3.10 17.92
CA SER A 29 -14.94 -4.28 17.23
C SER A 29 -14.22 -4.58 15.91
N PHE A 30 -12.93 -4.88 16.01
CA PHE A 30 -12.05 -5.14 14.89
C PHE A 30 -12.15 -6.63 14.55
N SER A 31 -12.87 -6.95 13.48
CA SER A 31 -12.84 -8.30 12.91
C SER A 31 -11.63 -8.39 11.97
N PRO A 32 -10.59 -9.19 12.26
CA PRO A 32 -9.44 -9.35 11.34
C PRO A 32 -9.88 -9.86 9.95
N PHE A 33 -11.01 -10.57 9.91
CA PHE A 33 -11.66 -11.01 8.68
C PHE A 33 -12.07 -9.85 7.76
N ARG A 34 -12.51 -8.71 8.31
CA ARG A 34 -12.90 -7.53 7.52
C ARG A 34 -11.70 -6.84 6.87
N MET A 35 -10.56 -6.82 7.55
CA MET A 35 -9.32 -6.29 6.99
C MET A 35 -8.81 -7.14 5.81
N LEU A 36 -8.95 -8.46 5.90
CA LEU A 36 -8.56 -9.39 4.83
C LEU A 36 -9.57 -9.46 3.68
N LEU A 37 -10.85 -9.12 3.92
CA LEU A 37 -11.87 -9.19 2.89
C LEU A 37 -11.65 -8.16 1.76
N TYR A 38 -11.11 -6.98 2.09
CA TYR A 38 -10.85 -5.91 1.13
C TYR A 38 -9.83 -6.28 0.02
N PRO A 39 -8.64 -6.84 0.31
CA PRO A 39 -7.78 -7.33 -0.76
C PRO A 39 -8.38 -8.54 -1.49
N LEU A 40 -9.14 -9.40 -0.79
CA LEU A 40 -9.73 -10.60 -1.40
C LEU A 40 -10.78 -10.25 -2.46
N ILE A 41 -11.59 -9.22 -2.22
CA ILE A 41 -12.61 -8.76 -3.18
C ILE A 41 -11.99 -8.02 -4.38
N ASN A 42 -10.77 -7.50 -4.25
CA ASN A 42 -10.10 -6.79 -5.34
C ASN A 42 -9.53 -7.77 -6.39
N ILE A 43 -9.09 -8.97 -5.98
CA ILE A 43 -8.55 -10.01 -6.88
C ILE A 43 -9.50 -10.32 -8.06
N PRO A 44 -10.80 -10.65 -7.86
CA PRO A 44 -11.69 -10.96 -8.99
C PRO A 44 -11.92 -9.77 -9.91
N THR A 45 -12.00 -8.55 -9.38
CA THR A 45 -12.12 -7.33 -10.18
C THR A 45 -10.89 -7.15 -11.07
N PHE A 46 -9.69 -7.32 -10.50
CA PHE A 46 -8.44 -7.25 -11.25
C PHE A 46 -8.37 -8.31 -12.37
N LEU A 47 -8.75 -9.56 -12.07
CA LEU A 47 -8.76 -10.63 -13.05
C LEU A 47 -9.75 -10.35 -14.20
N THR A 48 -10.93 -9.83 -13.87
CA THR A 48 -11.94 -9.47 -14.88
C THR A 48 -11.39 -8.41 -15.84
N PHE A 49 -10.71 -7.40 -15.31
CA PHE A 49 -10.10 -6.34 -16.10
C PHE A 49 -8.98 -6.89 -17.00
N VAL A 50 -8.09 -7.73 -16.47
CA VAL A 50 -6.99 -8.31 -17.26
C VAL A 50 -7.51 -9.21 -18.38
N PHE A 51 -8.42 -10.14 -18.08
CA PHE A 51 -8.97 -11.03 -19.10
C PHE A 51 -9.84 -10.29 -20.11
N GLY A 52 -10.63 -9.31 -19.68
CA GLY A 52 -11.44 -8.47 -20.55
C GLY A 52 -10.56 -7.70 -21.53
N THR A 53 -9.53 -7.02 -21.03
CA THR A 53 -8.63 -6.23 -21.88
C THR A 53 -7.83 -7.13 -22.83
N ARG A 54 -7.38 -8.31 -22.39
CA ARG A 54 -6.72 -9.29 -23.28
C ARG A 54 -7.62 -9.76 -24.41
N ARG A 55 -8.90 -10.03 -24.14
CA ARG A 55 -9.86 -10.42 -25.19
C ARG A 55 -10.13 -9.28 -26.17
N LEU A 56 -10.28 -8.05 -25.68
CA LEU A 56 -10.46 -6.87 -26.53
C LEU A 56 -9.26 -6.65 -27.45
N MET A 57 -8.05 -6.69 -26.87
CA MET A 57 -6.80 -6.59 -27.64
C MET A 57 -6.74 -7.64 -28.75
N LEU A 58 -7.08 -8.90 -28.48
CA LEU A 58 -7.01 -9.97 -29.48
C LEU A 58 -8.10 -9.89 -30.57
N SER A 59 -9.26 -9.34 -30.25
CA SER A 59 -10.40 -9.29 -31.19
C SER A 59 -10.34 -8.13 -32.18
N SER A 60 -9.65 -7.03 -31.87
CA SER A 60 -9.64 -5.84 -32.73
C SER A 60 -8.21 -5.45 -33.14
N PRO A 61 -7.89 -5.45 -34.45
CA PRO A 61 -6.57 -5.04 -34.93
C PRO A 61 -6.27 -3.55 -34.71
N GLU A 62 -7.30 -2.74 -34.45
CA GLU A 62 -7.22 -1.29 -34.21
C GLU A 62 -6.35 -0.91 -33.00
N PHE A 63 -6.20 -1.81 -32.01
CA PHE A 63 -5.36 -1.58 -30.83
C PHE A 63 -3.85 -1.50 -31.13
N THR A 64 -3.42 -1.84 -32.35
CA THR A 64 -2.03 -1.65 -32.80
C THR A 64 -1.69 -0.21 -33.14
N THR A 65 -2.70 0.59 -33.51
CA THR A 65 -2.52 1.98 -33.98
C THR A 65 -3.21 2.99 -33.08
N ALA A 66 -4.10 2.54 -32.19
CA ALA A 66 -4.87 3.38 -31.26
C ALA A 66 -4.07 3.89 -30.03
N GLY A 67 -2.74 3.99 -30.15
CA GLY A 67 -1.87 4.47 -29.09
C GLY A 67 -1.81 5.99 -28.92
N TYR A 68 -1.25 6.44 -27.79
CA TYR A 68 -1.12 7.87 -27.47
C TYR A 68 0.31 8.19 -27.01
N PHE A 69 0.83 9.35 -27.43
CA PHE A 69 2.20 9.83 -27.19
C PHE A 69 3.30 8.78 -27.47
N TRP A 70 3.78 8.07 -26.44
CA TRP A 70 4.94 7.17 -26.46
C TRP A 70 4.58 5.68 -26.44
N PHE A 71 3.29 5.34 -26.33
CA PHE A 71 2.79 3.95 -26.38
C PHE A 71 1.88 3.81 -27.61
N VAL A 72 2.49 3.66 -28.79
CA VAL A 72 1.77 3.63 -30.08
C VAL A 72 1.00 2.32 -30.26
N ASN A 73 1.55 1.21 -29.76
CA ASN A 73 0.93 -0.12 -29.86
C ASN A 73 0.50 -0.61 -28.48
N LEU A 74 -0.81 -0.76 -28.25
CA LEU A 74 -1.39 -1.21 -26.97
C LEU A 74 -1.38 -2.74 -26.81
N GLN A 75 -1.18 -3.50 -27.89
CA GLN A 75 -1.07 -4.97 -27.81
C GLN A 75 0.33 -5.41 -27.37
N ALA A 76 1.35 -4.61 -27.66
CA ALA A 76 2.72 -4.88 -27.28
C ALA A 76 2.97 -4.48 -25.81
N PRO A 77 3.90 -5.15 -25.12
CA PRO A 77 4.37 -4.69 -23.81
C PRO A 77 5.02 -3.30 -23.92
N ASP A 78 4.91 -2.49 -22.87
CA ASP A 78 5.47 -1.12 -22.82
C ASP A 78 6.99 -1.12 -23.05
N GLU A 79 7.45 -0.60 -24.18
CA GLU A 79 8.88 -0.56 -24.55
C GLU A 79 9.71 0.30 -23.59
N TYR A 80 9.18 1.45 -23.18
CA TYR A 80 9.90 2.43 -22.35
C TYR A 80 9.63 2.29 -20.84
N MET A 81 8.81 1.31 -20.42
CA MET A 81 8.43 1.07 -19.02
C MET A 81 7.88 2.30 -18.25
N VAL A 82 7.42 3.33 -18.96
CA VAL A 82 6.93 4.59 -18.35
C VAL A 82 5.65 4.36 -17.55
N LEU A 83 4.69 3.59 -18.07
CA LEU A 83 3.43 3.33 -17.38
C LEU A 83 3.63 2.55 -16.06
N PRO A 84 4.41 1.44 -16.03
CA PRO A 84 4.77 0.79 -14.78
C PRO A 84 5.46 1.73 -13.78
N ALA A 85 6.39 2.58 -14.24
CA ALA A 85 7.08 3.52 -13.37
C ALA A 85 6.13 4.55 -12.73
N VAL A 86 5.22 5.12 -13.53
CA VAL A 86 4.19 6.07 -13.05
C VAL A 86 3.23 5.39 -12.07
N SER A 87 2.84 4.15 -12.34
CA SER A 87 1.98 3.35 -11.46
C SER A 87 2.62 3.12 -10.09
N ILE A 88 3.90 2.75 -10.07
CA ILE A 88 4.67 2.58 -8.83
C ILE A 88 4.78 3.90 -8.07
N ALA A 89 5.14 4.99 -8.76
CA ALA A 89 5.24 6.32 -8.16
C ALA A 89 3.91 6.76 -7.53
N THR A 90 2.80 6.55 -8.23
CA THR A 90 1.45 6.87 -7.76
C THR A 90 1.07 6.04 -6.53
N THR A 91 1.41 4.76 -6.51
CA THR A 91 1.15 3.86 -5.38
C THR A 91 1.93 4.29 -4.13
N ILE A 92 3.21 4.61 -4.30
CA ILE A 92 4.07 5.12 -3.21
C ILE A 92 3.49 6.41 -2.66
N LEU A 93 3.16 7.37 -3.52
CA LEU A 93 2.58 8.64 -3.11
C LEU A 93 1.25 8.46 -2.35
N SER A 94 0.37 7.60 -2.85
CA SER A 94 -0.93 7.30 -2.21
C SER A 94 -0.75 6.70 -0.82
N LEU A 95 0.21 5.77 -0.66
CA LEU A 95 0.53 5.18 0.63
C LEU A 95 1.04 6.24 1.61
N GLU A 96 1.94 7.10 1.16
CA GLU A 96 2.49 8.15 2.02
C GLU A 96 1.47 9.17 2.48
N LEU A 97 0.59 9.62 1.57
CA LEU A 97 -0.49 10.53 1.92
C LEU A 97 -1.40 9.90 2.98
N GLY A 98 -1.76 8.62 2.84
CA GLY A 98 -2.55 7.88 3.83
C GLY A 98 -1.83 7.69 5.17
N LEU A 99 -0.51 7.57 5.17
CA LEU A 99 0.31 7.48 6.38
C LEU A 99 0.45 8.83 7.08
N ARG A 100 0.66 9.92 6.32
CA ARG A 100 0.69 11.29 6.86
C ARG A 100 -0.62 11.64 7.58
N GLY A 101 -1.77 11.26 7.00
CA GLY A 101 -3.07 11.43 7.65
C GLY A 101 -3.20 10.67 8.99
N ARG A 102 -2.68 9.44 9.08
CA ARG A 102 -2.68 8.66 10.33
C ARG A 102 -1.73 9.22 11.40
N ARG A 103 -0.57 9.76 10.99
CA ARG A 103 0.40 10.39 11.91
C ARG A 103 -0.15 11.64 12.59
N ALA A 104 -0.99 12.41 11.89
CA ALA A 104 -1.65 13.58 12.49
C ALA A 104 -2.56 13.21 13.67
N LEU A 105 -3.03 11.96 13.74
CA LEU A 105 -3.84 11.42 14.84
C LEU A 105 -3.00 10.85 16.01
N HIS A 106 -1.81 10.33 15.74
CA HIS A 106 -0.90 9.73 16.73
C HIS A 106 0.53 10.28 16.59
N PRO A 107 0.85 11.41 17.25
CA PRO A 107 2.14 12.09 17.10
C PRO A 107 3.35 11.39 17.76
N ASP A 108 3.13 10.32 18.53
CA ASP A 108 4.17 9.57 19.27
C ASP A 108 4.75 8.38 18.46
N GLU A 109 4.13 8.01 17.34
CA GLU A 109 4.56 6.85 16.54
C GLU A 109 5.67 7.25 15.55
N GLN A 110 6.92 6.84 15.85
CA GLN A 110 8.08 7.15 15.01
C GLN A 110 8.07 6.40 13.66
N PRO A 111 8.56 7.02 12.58
CA PRO A 111 8.28 6.59 11.21
C PRO A 111 9.17 5.41 10.76
N THR A 112 8.55 4.26 10.53
CA THR A 112 9.29 3.07 10.03
C THR A 112 9.50 3.09 8.50
N PHE A 113 8.82 3.97 7.74
CA PHE A 113 8.83 3.91 6.26
C PHE A 113 8.52 5.26 5.56
N THR A 114 9.14 6.35 5.98
CA THR A 114 9.18 7.59 5.18
C THR A 114 10.20 7.43 4.04
N LEU A 115 9.78 6.85 2.91
CA LEU A 115 10.65 6.61 1.76
C LEU A 115 10.84 7.87 0.91
N VAL A 116 9.82 8.69 0.71
CA VAL A 116 9.93 9.94 -0.08
C VAL A 116 10.67 11.02 0.68
N ASP A 117 10.44 11.20 2.00
CA ASP A 117 11.26 12.14 2.79
C ASP A 117 12.74 11.73 2.77
N ARG A 118 13.04 10.42 2.89
CA ARG A 118 14.42 9.94 2.73
C ARG A 118 14.94 10.19 1.33
N LEU A 119 14.16 9.90 0.28
CA LEU A 119 14.57 10.12 -1.10
C LEU A 119 14.82 11.61 -1.39
N ILE A 120 13.97 12.51 -0.92
CA ILE A 120 14.15 13.97 -1.04
C ILE A 120 15.40 14.40 -0.29
N HIS A 121 15.60 13.94 0.96
CA HIS A 121 16.79 14.27 1.73
C HIS A 121 18.08 13.71 1.10
N THR A 122 18.07 12.49 0.55
CA THR A 122 19.24 11.93 -0.14
C THR A 122 19.50 12.62 -1.47
N PHE A 123 18.46 13.10 -2.16
CA PHE A 123 18.59 13.82 -3.42
C PHE A 123 19.04 15.28 -3.20
N GLN A 124 18.70 15.89 -2.06
CA GLN A 124 19.24 17.19 -1.65
C GLN A 124 20.66 17.12 -1.05
N ALA A 125 21.11 15.94 -0.62
CA ALA A 125 22.44 15.71 -0.07
C ALA A 125 23.49 15.26 -1.11
N MET A 126 23.08 15.12 -2.37
CA MET A 126 23.93 14.79 -3.52
C MET A 126 24.05 16.01 -4.44
#